data_AF-A0A973NU82-F1
#
_entry.id   AF-A0A973NU82-F1
#
_cell.length_a   1.000
_cell.length_b   1.000
_cell.length_c   1.000
_cell.angle_alpha   90.00
_cell.angle_beta   90.00
_cell.angle_gamma   90.00
#
_symmetry.space_group_name_H-M   'P 1'
#
loop_
_entity.id
_entity.type
_entity.pdbx_description
1 polymer ?
#
loop_
_entity_poly.entity_id
_entity_poly.type
_entity_poly.pdbx_seq_one_letter_code
_entity_poly.pdbx_strand_id
1 'polypeptide(L)'
;MAPSSHAPAPTSARTSAPPPPSAPAPAPAPAPPAGCAAGSGSSSDAFAPIAAGAHTSCWDVTAEATADDPSRGGNQDLGSLADGAWAEYPHVDFGTGATQFLGRVASGAAAGISGRVEVHMDSLTSAPAAVFDIANTGGWQSWRTVPMNMNRTTGVHDVYVTFGSGQPQPFVSMHWFDFGN
;
A
#
# COMPACT_ATOMS: atom_id res chain seq x y z
N MET A 1 -16.01 -29.29 76.79
CA MET A 1 -16.04 -28.12 75.88
C MET A 1 -14.59 -27.82 75.52
N ALA A 2 -14.29 -27.71 74.21
CA ALA A 2 -12.95 -27.77 73.60
C ALA A 2 -12.07 -26.52 73.92
N PRO A 3 -10.78 -26.44 73.47
CA PRO A 3 -10.48 -26.33 72.04
C PRO A 3 -9.34 -27.21 71.52
N SER A 4 -9.51 -27.64 70.27
CA SER A 4 -8.53 -28.30 69.42
C SER A 4 -7.58 -27.27 68.81
N SER A 5 -6.26 -27.54 68.83
CA SER A 5 -5.27 -26.76 68.09
C SER A 5 -5.35 -27.05 66.59
N HIS A 6 -5.60 -26.02 65.78
CA HIS A 6 -5.50 -26.04 64.33
C HIS A 6 -4.16 -25.40 63.91
N ALA A 7 -3.32 -26.15 63.19
CA ALA A 7 -2.10 -25.62 62.58
C ALA A 7 -2.45 -24.87 61.26
N PRO A 8 -1.75 -23.79 60.90
CA PRO A 8 -2.00 -23.07 59.65
C PRO A 8 -1.43 -23.80 58.43
N ALA A 9 -2.17 -23.76 57.32
CA ALA A 9 -1.78 -24.27 56.01
C ALA A 9 -0.65 -23.43 55.36
N PRO A 10 0.24 -24.04 54.54
CA PRO A 10 1.29 -23.29 53.86
C PRO A 10 0.75 -22.45 52.70
N THR A 11 1.08 -21.17 52.69
CA THR A 11 0.81 -20.21 51.60
C THR A 11 1.63 -20.58 50.37
N SER A 12 0.99 -20.97 49.26
CA SER A 12 1.68 -21.14 47.98
C SER A 12 2.11 -19.79 47.41
N ALA A 13 3.42 -19.56 47.33
CA ALA A 13 3.97 -18.43 46.60
C ALA A 13 3.71 -18.61 45.09
N ARG A 14 2.97 -17.69 44.47
CA ARG A 14 2.88 -17.60 43.01
C ARG A 14 4.15 -16.90 42.51
N THR A 15 5.04 -17.65 41.90
CA THR A 15 6.17 -17.10 41.15
C THR A 15 5.63 -16.42 39.89
N SER A 16 5.77 -15.10 39.79
CA SER A 16 5.48 -14.34 38.57
C SER A 16 6.47 -14.73 37.47
N ALA A 17 5.98 -15.18 36.31
CA ALA A 17 6.81 -15.41 35.14
C ALA A 17 7.39 -14.09 34.60
N PRO A 18 8.62 -14.07 34.07
CA PRO A 18 9.21 -12.88 33.48
C PRO A 18 8.48 -12.47 32.19
N PRO A 19 8.47 -11.17 31.84
CA PRO A 19 7.88 -10.70 30.58
C PRO A 19 8.66 -11.24 29.36
N PRO A 20 8.00 -11.45 28.21
CA PRO A 20 8.68 -11.86 26.99
C PRO A 20 9.66 -10.78 26.50
N PRO A 21 10.77 -11.17 25.83
CA PRO A 21 11.70 -10.21 25.26
C PRO A 21 11.01 -9.36 24.18
N SER A 22 11.30 -8.06 24.18
CA SER A 22 10.82 -7.11 23.16
C SER A 22 11.26 -7.56 21.76
N ALA A 23 10.33 -7.60 20.82
CA ALA A 23 10.63 -7.91 19.42
C ALA A 23 11.63 -6.89 18.85
N PRO A 24 12.60 -7.31 18.01
CA PRO A 24 13.51 -6.39 17.36
C PRO A 24 12.73 -5.43 16.45
N ALA A 25 13.13 -4.15 16.44
CA ALA A 25 12.54 -3.15 15.55
C ALA A 25 12.70 -3.58 14.07
N PRO A 26 11.70 -3.32 13.21
CA PRO A 26 11.80 -3.64 11.79
C PRO A 26 12.97 -2.89 11.14
N ALA A 27 13.69 -3.58 10.25
CA ALA A 27 14.81 -3.01 9.51
C ALA A 27 14.33 -1.86 8.60
N PRO A 28 15.14 -0.81 8.37
CA PRO A 28 14.81 0.26 7.44
C PRO A 28 14.67 -0.28 6.02
N ALA A 29 13.69 0.24 5.26
CA ALA A 29 13.48 -0.09 3.86
C ALA A 29 14.73 0.22 3.02
N PRO A 30 15.04 -0.58 1.97
CA PRO A 30 16.18 -0.32 1.09
C PRO A 30 16.04 1.04 0.39
N ALA A 31 17.15 1.75 0.21
CA ALA A 31 17.18 3.04 -0.47
C ALA A 31 16.75 2.91 -1.95
N PRO A 32 16.03 3.91 -2.52
CA PRO A 32 15.53 3.83 -3.89
C PRO A 32 16.68 3.83 -4.93
N PRO A 33 16.59 3.00 -5.98
CA PRO A 33 17.51 3.02 -7.12
C PRO A 33 17.39 4.31 -7.95
N ALA A 34 18.45 4.61 -8.69
CA ALA A 34 18.49 5.70 -9.66
C ALA A 34 17.51 5.41 -10.83
N GLY A 35 16.40 6.14 -10.85
CA GLY A 35 15.34 6.03 -11.86
C GLY A 35 14.10 6.84 -11.49
N CYS A 36 13.87 7.07 -10.20
CA CYS A 36 12.76 7.89 -9.70
C CYS A 36 13.07 9.38 -9.91
N ALA A 37 12.33 10.04 -10.81
CA ALA A 37 12.22 11.49 -10.74
C ALA A 37 11.33 11.80 -9.53
N ALA A 38 11.93 12.23 -8.42
CA ALA A 38 11.17 12.50 -7.20
C ALA A 38 10.16 13.62 -7.43
N GLY A 39 8.88 13.34 -7.18
CA GLY A 39 7.86 14.36 -6.97
C GLY A 39 8.27 15.31 -5.84
N SER A 40 7.71 16.52 -5.84
CA SER A 40 7.89 17.43 -4.70
C SER A 40 7.14 16.84 -3.51
N GLY A 41 7.84 16.40 -2.46
CA GLY A 41 7.29 15.74 -1.25
C GLY A 41 6.38 16.60 -0.38
N SER A 42 5.39 17.25 -0.99
CA SER A 42 4.32 17.99 -0.32
C SER A 42 3.19 17.03 0.04
N SER A 43 2.51 17.31 1.15
CA SER A 43 1.34 16.52 1.55
C SER A 43 0.26 16.54 0.46
N SER A 44 -0.29 15.37 0.15
CA SER A 44 -1.38 15.20 -0.82
C SER A 44 -2.70 14.97 -0.10
N ASP A 45 -3.80 15.57 -0.56
CA ASP A 45 -5.15 15.26 -0.07
C ASP A 45 -5.57 13.88 -0.60
N ALA A 46 -5.90 12.94 0.30
CA ALA A 46 -6.31 11.58 -0.07
C ALA A 46 -7.58 11.56 -0.93
N PHE A 47 -8.44 12.57 -0.84
CA PHE A 47 -9.73 12.63 -1.53
C PHE A 47 -9.65 13.34 -2.89
N ALA A 48 -8.45 13.79 -3.29
CA ALA A 48 -8.17 14.34 -4.60
C ALA A 48 -7.34 13.34 -5.42
N PRO A 49 -7.40 13.37 -6.76
CA PRO A 49 -6.57 12.50 -7.60
C PRO A 49 -5.08 12.72 -7.34
N ILE A 50 -4.41 11.68 -6.86
CA ILE A 50 -2.96 11.61 -6.71
C ILE A 50 -2.41 11.02 -8.01
N ALA A 51 -1.62 11.81 -8.74
CA ALA A 51 -0.96 11.36 -9.96
C ALA A 51 0.03 10.23 -9.63
N ALA A 52 0.00 9.13 -10.40
CA ALA A 52 0.93 8.03 -10.19
C ALA A 52 2.40 8.44 -10.44
N GLY A 53 2.62 9.45 -11.28
CA GLY A 53 3.92 10.07 -11.49
C GLY A 53 4.44 10.91 -10.31
N ALA A 54 3.63 11.18 -9.28
CA ALA A 54 4.01 12.04 -8.15
C ALA A 54 4.81 11.33 -7.05
N HIS A 55 5.24 10.10 -7.28
CA HIS A 55 6.01 9.32 -6.31
C HIS A 55 7.36 9.97 -5.97
N THR A 56 7.85 9.79 -4.74
CA THR A 56 9.15 10.33 -4.30
C THR A 56 10.25 9.28 -4.24
N SER A 57 9.87 8.01 -4.20
CA SER A 57 10.72 6.84 -4.09
C SER A 57 10.02 5.67 -4.78
N CYS A 58 10.76 4.80 -5.45
CA CYS A 58 10.20 3.81 -6.35
C CYS A 58 11.21 2.71 -6.71
N TRP A 59 10.72 1.62 -7.30
CA TRP A 59 11.53 0.63 -8.00
C TRP A 59 10.82 0.20 -9.29
N ASP A 60 11.58 0.15 -10.40
CA ASP A 60 11.14 -0.36 -11.71
C ASP A 60 9.83 0.26 -12.23
N VAL A 61 9.72 1.59 -12.12
CA VAL A 61 8.62 2.36 -12.69
C VAL A 61 9.15 3.32 -13.75
N THR A 62 8.38 3.55 -14.80
CA THR A 62 8.67 4.55 -15.84
C THR A 62 7.42 5.38 -16.10
N ALA A 63 7.56 6.70 -16.05
CA ALA A 63 6.48 7.60 -16.44
C ALA A 63 6.43 7.75 -17.97
N GLU A 64 5.24 7.64 -18.55
CA GLU A 64 4.99 7.88 -19.97
C GLU A 64 3.80 8.83 -20.19
N ALA A 65 3.53 9.21 -21.44
CA ALA A 65 2.40 10.08 -21.74
C ALA A 65 1.10 9.26 -21.75
N THR A 66 0.10 9.73 -20.99
CA THR A 66 -1.21 9.09 -20.93
C THR A 66 -2.15 9.60 -22.03
N ALA A 67 -3.01 8.73 -22.53
CA ALA A 67 -4.16 9.08 -23.37
C ALA A 67 -5.47 9.25 -22.58
N ASP A 68 -5.42 9.08 -21.25
CA ASP A 68 -6.56 9.32 -20.37
C ASP A 68 -6.88 10.82 -20.23
N ASP A 69 -8.01 11.13 -19.59
CA ASP A 69 -8.37 12.51 -19.26
C ASP A 69 -7.34 13.15 -18.32
N PRO A 70 -6.59 14.20 -18.76
CA PRO A 70 -5.54 14.80 -17.96
C PRO A 70 -6.07 15.66 -16.82
N SER A 71 -7.38 15.94 -16.77
CA SER A 71 -8.00 16.71 -15.68
C SER A 71 -7.86 16.02 -14.31
N ARG A 72 -7.59 14.71 -14.31
CA ARG A 72 -7.34 13.89 -13.11
C ARG A 72 -6.02 13.17 -13.27
N GLY A 73 -5.01 13.50 -12.45
CA GLY A 73 -3.71 12.81 -12.49
C GLY A 73 -2.68 13.40 -13.46
N GLY A 74 -3.05 14.37 -14.30
CA GLY A 74 -2.12 15.06 -15.20
C GLY A 74 -1.89 14.32 -16.52
N ASN A 75 -0.79 14.62 -17.21
CA ASN A 75 -0.53 14.12 -18.57
C ASN A 75 0.33 12.86 -18.60
N GLN A 76 0.57 12.22 -17.46
CA GLN A 76 1.48 11.07 -17.37
C GLN A 76 0.91 9.95 -16.51
N ASP A 77 1.16 8.72 -16.94
CA ASP A 77 0.92 7.50 -16.18
C ASP A 77 2.24 6.77 -15.90
N LEU A 78 2.20 5.81 -14.97
CA LEU A 78 3.24 4.81 -14.81
C LEU A 78 2.94 3.64 -15.76
N GLY A 79 3.74 3.57 -16.83
CA GLY A 79 3.55 2.63 -17.92
C GLY A 79 4.20 1.27 -17.66
N SER A 80 3.62 0.23 -18.27
CA SER A 80 4.23 -1.11 -18.38
C SER A 80 4.83 -1.68 -17.07
N LEU A 81 4.10 -1.59 -15.96
CA LEU A 81 4.52 -2.09 -14.65
C LEU A 81 4.50 -3.63 -14.62
N ALA A 82 5.59 -4.20 -14.11
CA ALA A 82 5.82 -5.64 -14.01
C ALA A 82 5.94 -6.09 -12.54
N ASP A 83 6.16 -7.39 -12.34
CA ASP A 83 6.38 -7.98 -11.02
C ASP A 83 7.56 -7.32 -10.29
N GLY A 84 7.33 -6.91 -9.05
CA GLY A 84 8.32 -6.30 -8.17
C GLY A 84 8.40 -4.78 -8.25
N ALA A 85 7.69 -4.14 -9.18
CA ALA A 85 7.63 -2.68 -9.23
C ALA A 85 6.88 -2.10 -8.02
N TRP A 86 7.29 -0.91 -7.57
CA TRP A 86 6.55 -0.18 -6.53
C TRP A 86 6.81 1.32 -6.58
N ALA A 87 5.91 2.10 -5.99
CA ALA A 87 6.00 3.55 -5.86
C ALA A 87 5.50 4.02 -4.49
N GLU A 88 6.21 4.97 -3.88
CA GLU A 88 5.92 5.61 -2.60
C GLU A 88 5.39 7.04 -2.82
N TYR A 89 4.32 7.38 -2.11
CA TYR A 89 3.65 8.67 -2.09
C TYR A 89 3.58 9.14 -0.63
N PRO A 90 4.48 10.06 -0.21
CA PRO A 90 4.59 10.42 1.18
C PRO A 90 3.50 11.43 1.58
N HIS A 91 3.20 11.45 2.87
CA HIS A 91 2.37 12.48 3.52
C HIS A 91 0.97 12.66 2.92
N VAL A 92 0.29 11.56 2.60
CA VAL A 92 -1.10 11.56 2.14
C VAL A 92 -2.03 11.77 3.32
N ASP A 93 -2.85 12.83 3.30
CA ASP A 93 -3.76 13.22 4.36
C ASP A 93 -5.17 12.65 4.15
N PHE A 94 -5.54 11.67 4.98
CA PHE A 94 -6.85 11.03 5.01
C PHE A 94 -7.86 11.77 5.91
N GLY A 95 -7.43 12.82 6.62
CA GLY A 95 -8.26 13.58 7.55
C GLY A 95 -9.01 12.69 8.54
N THR A 96 -10.35 12.79 8.53
CA THR A 96 -11.22 11.99 9.42
C THR A 96 -11.39 10.53 8.98
N GLY A 97 -11.06 10.23 7.72
CA GLY A 97 -10.79 8.89 7.24
C GLY A 97 -11.45 8.49 5.93
N ALA A 98 -10.85 7.50 5.29
CA ALA A 98 -11.31 6.86 4.05
C ALA A 98 -11.51 5.36 4.25
N THR A 99 -12.47 4.77 3.52
CA THR A 99 -12.82 3.35 3.54
C THR A 99 -12.72 2.70 2.16
N GLN A 100 -12.30 3.45 1.15
CA GLN A 100 -12.18 2.98 -0.21
C GLN A 100 -10.91 3.51 -0.87
N PHE A 101 -10.27 2.68 -1.69
CA PHE A 101 -9.24 3.05 -2.65
C PHE A 101 -9.82 2.96 -4.07
N LEU A 102 -9.47 3.91 -4.94
CA LEU A 102 -9.82 3.88 -6.35
C LEU A 102 -8.55 3.98 -7.20
N GLY A 103 -8.23 2.93 -7.93
CA GLY A 103 -7.09 2.92 -8.86
C GLY A 103 -7.54 3.14 -10.30
N ARG A 104 -6.98 4.14 -10.99
CA ARG A 104 -7.15 4.32 -12.44
C ARG A 104 -6.05 3.56 -13.18
N VAL A 105 -6.44 2.45 -13.78
CA VAL A 105 -5.51 1.46 -14.33
C VAL A 105 -5.90 1.02 -15.72
N ALA A 106 -4.90 0.63 -16.51
CA ALA A 106 -5.05 0.04 -17.83
C ALA A 106 -4.15 -1.19 -17.96
N SER A 107 -4.52 -2.11 -18.84
CA SER A 107 -3.72 -3.31 -19.11
C SER A 107 -3.94 -3.76 -20.55
N GLY A 108 -2.84 -3.79 -21.31
CA GLY A 108 -2.77 -4.40 -22.64
C GLY A 108 -2.14 -5.80 -22.62
N ALA A 109 -2.03 -6.41 -21.43
CA ALA A 109 -1.31 -7.66 -21.25
C ALA A 109 -1.91 -8.81 -22.08
N ALA A 110 -1.06 -9.70 -22.60
CA ALA A 110 -1.51 -10.85 -23.38
C ALA A 110 -2.37 -11.81 -22.55
N ALA A 111 -3.14 -12.68 -23.22
CA ALA A 111 -3.93 -13.70 -22.53
C ALA A 111 -3.04 -14.57 -21.62
N GLY A 112 -3.47 -14.77 -20.37
CA GLY A 112 -2.71 -15.50 -19.36
C GLY A 112 -1.74 -14.64 -18.55
N ILE A 113 -1.58 -13.35 -18.86
CA ILE A 113 -0.83 -12.39 -18.04
C ILE A 113 -1.81 -11.56 -17.21
N SER A 114 -1.59 -11.55 -15.90
CA SER A 114 -2.35 -10.80 -14.90
C SER A 114 -1.44 -10.54 -13.70
N GLY A 115 -1.88 -9.67 -12.80
CA GLY A 115 -1.18 -9.43 -11.56
C GLY A 115 -2.05 -8.77 -10.52
N ARG A 116 -1.42 -8.47 -9.39
CA ARG A 116 -2.00 -7.90 -8.20
C ARG A 116 -1.43 -6.51 -7.98
N VAL A 117 -2.29 -5.58 -7.60
CA VAL A 117 -1.91 -4.26 -7.11
C VAL A 117 -2.28 -4.19 -5.64
N GLU A 118 -1.32 -3.85 -4.79
CA GLU A 118 -1.52 -3.73 -3.34
C GLU A 118 -1.19 -2.31 -2.87
N VAL A 119 -1.95 -1.83 -1.90
CA VAL A 119 -1.77 -0.53 -1.26
C VAL A 119 -1.40 -0.75 0.18
N HIS A 120 -0.25 -0.22 0.60
CA HIS A 120 0.29 -0.37 1.95
C HIS A 120 0.44 0.98 2.62
N MET A 121 0.32 1.02 3.94
CA MET A 121 0.46 2.24 4.75
C MET A 121 1.76 2.19 5.54
N ASP A 122 2.52 3.28 5.51
CA ASP A 122 3.73 3.57 6.27
C ASP A 122 4.94 2.63 6.02
N SER A 123 4.72 1.46 5.42
CA SER A 123 5.76 0.47 5.10
C SER A 123 5.36 -0.45 3.95
N LEU A 124 6.29 -0.68 3.02
CA LEU A 124 6.20 -1.68 1.94
C LEU A 124 5.89 -3.10 2.43
N THR A 125 6.23 -3.42 3.68
CA THR A 125 6.05 -4.77 4.25
C THR A 125 4.83 -4.88 5.17
N SER A 126 4.06 -3.80 5.33
CA SER A 126 2.81 -3.85 6.10
C SER A 126 1.76 -4.70 5.38
N ALA A 127 0.75 -5.17 6.10
CA ALA A 127 -0.38 -5.85 5.47
C ALA A 127 -1.08 -4.88 4.49
N PRO A 128 -1.50 -5.34 3.30
CA PRO A 128 -2.21 -4.49 2.35
C PRO A 128 -3.48 -3.90 2.98
N ALA A 129 -3.63 -2.59 2.89
CA ALA A 129 -4.85 -1.88 3.24
C ALA A 129 -5.93 -2.08 2.16
N ALA A 130 -5.52 -2.14 0.90
CA ALA A 130 -6.36 -2.50 -0.24
C ALA A 130 -5.58 -3.38 -1.21
N VAL A 131 -6.29 -4.24 -1.94
CA VAL A 131 -5.70 -5.16 -2.90
C VAL A 131 -6.68 -5.48 -4.01
N PHE A 132 -6.24 -5.46 -5.26
CA PHE A 132 -7.04 -5.98 -6.39
C PHE A 132 -6.21 -6.74 -7.39
N ASP A 133 -6.86 -7.67 -8.08
CA ASP A 133 -6.31 -8.38 -9.22
C ASP A 133 -6.73 -7.70 -10.51
N ILE A 134 -5.81 -7.62 -11.47
CA ILE A 134 -6.03 -7.03 -12.78
C ILE A 134 -5.48 -7.92 -13.89
N ALA A 135 -6.27 -7.98 -14.95
CA ALA A 135 -5.90 -8.58 -16.22
C ALA A 135 -6.20 -7.56 -17.34
N ASN A 136 -6.12 -8.00 -18.60
CA ASN A 136 -6.34 -7.16 -19.77
C ASN A 136 -7.65 -6.33 -19.68
N THR A 137 -7.53 -5.00 -19.84
CA THR A 137 -8.65 -4.06 -19.82
C THR A 137 -9.13 -3.63 -21.21
N GLY A 138 -8.43 -4.05 -22.26
CA GLY A 138 -8.64 -3.71 -23.67
C GLY A 138 -7.43 -3.05 -24.35
N GLY A 139 -6.34 -2.79 -23.61
CA GLY A 139 -5.14 -2.11 -24.13
C GLY A 139 -4.42 -1.28 -23.06
N TRP A 140 -3.16 -0.93 -23.32
CA TRP A 140 -2.30 -0.18 -22.37
C TRP A 140 -2.79 1.23 -22.04
N GLN A 141 -3.68 1.78 -22.86
CA GLN A 141 -4.31 3.08 -22.66
C GLN A 141 -5.85 2.94 -22.60
N SER A 142 -6.36 1.73 -22.32
CA SER A 142 -7.78 1.44 -22.13
C SER A 142 -8.12 1.46 -20.64
N TRP A 143 -8.38 2.66 -20.13
CA TRP A 143 -8.45 2.95 -18.71
C TRP A 143 -9.76 2.51 -18.04
N ARG A 144 -9.63 1.98 -16.82
CA ARG A 144 -10.73 1.65 -15.91
C ARG A 144 -10.42 2.15 -14.51
N THR A 145 -11.44 2.55 -13.77
CA THR A 145 -11.31 2.83 -12.35
C THR A 145 -11.75 1.60 -11.57
N VAL A 146 -10.86 1.05 -10.75
CA VAL A 146 -11.10 -0.14 -9.94
C VAL A 146 -11.29 0.27 -8.48
N PRO A 147 -12.51 0.16 -7.93
CA PRO A 147 -12.77 0.46 -6.52
C PRO A 147 -12.43 -0.74 -5.63
N MET A 148 -11.79 -0.50 -4.48
CA MET A 148 -11.50 -1.50 -3.47
C MET A 148 -11.83 -1.01 -2.07
N ASN A 149 -12.50 -1.86 -1.28
CA ASN A 149 -12.75 -1.58 0.12
C ASN A 149 -11.47 -1.73 0.94
N MET A 150 -11.32 -0.89 1.96
CA MET A 150 -10.24 -0.93 2.93
C MET A 150 -10.77 -0.66 4.34
N ASN A 151 -9.96 -1.00 5.35
CA ASN A 151 -10.25 -0.55 6.71
C ASN A 151 -10.16 0.98 6.78
N ARG A 152 -10.91 1.58 7.71
CA ARG A 152 -10.89 3.03 7.90
C ARG A 152 -9.47 3.50 8.27
N THR A 153 -8.85 4.28 7.39
CA THR A 153 -7.54 4.92 7.60
C THR A 153 -7.75 6.41 7.84
N THR A 154 -7.03 7.01 8.80
CA THR A 154 -7.23 8.40 9.24
C THR A 154 -5.89 9.09 9.47
N GLY A 155 -5.83 10.41 9.35
CA GLY A 155 -4.58 11.15 9.56
C GLY A 155 -3.66 11.06 8.35
N VAL A 156 -2.37 11.31 8.56
CA VAL A 156 -1.37 11.40 7.49
C VAL A 156 -0.53 10.14 7.45
N HIS A 157 -0.42 9.51 6.28
CA HIS A 157 0.35 8.29 6.07
C HIS A 157 1.24 8.38 4.82
N ASP A 158 2.33 7.62 4.80
CA ASP A 158 3.05 7.36 3.56
C ASP A 158 2.38 6.17 2.87
N VAL A 159 1.98 6.35 1.62
CA VAL A 159 1.26 5.34 0.83
C VAL A 159 2.24 4.66 -0.10
N TYR A 160 2.24 3.34 -0.11
CA TYR A 160 2.99 2.55 -1.06
C TYR A 160 2.05 1.77 -1.96
N VAL A 161 2.31 1.78 -3.26
CA VAL A 161 1.62 0.94 -4.24
C VAL A 161 2.61 -0.06 -4.80
N THR A 162 2.32 -1.35 -4.68
CA THR A 162 3.17 -2.44 -5.17
C THR A 162 2.48 -3.22 -6.27
N PHE A 163 3.28 -3.78 -7.17
CA PHE A 163 2.82 -4.50 -8.35
C PHE A 163 3.44 -5.90 -8.36
N GLY A 164 2.60 -6.93 -8.24
CA GLY A 164 3.04 -8.33 -8.16
C GLY A 164 2.44 -9.18 -9.26
N SER A 165 3.22 -10.07 -9.85
CA SER A 165 2.76 -11.07 -10.81
C SER A 165 3.58 -12.35 -10.71
N GLY A 166 2.97 -13.50 -11.03
CA GLY A 166 3.73 -14.74 -11.21
C GLY A 166 4.54 -14.78 -12.51
N GLN A 167 4.54 -13.70 -13.30
CA GLN A 167 5.11 -13.63 -14.65
C GLN A 167 6.01 -12.39 -14.78
N PRO A 168 7.10 -12.46 -15.59
CA PRO A 168 8.03 -11.34 -15.75
C PRO A 168 7.51 -10.23 -16.70
N GLN A 169 6.44 -10.47 -17.45
CA GLN A 169 5.90 -9.48 -18.37
C GLN A 169 5.16 -8.36 -17.62
N PRO A 170 5.21 -7.12 -18.12
CA PRO A 170 4.32 -6.07 -17.69
C PRO A 170 2.85 -6.50 -17.72
N PHE A 171 2.08 -6.10 -16.72
CA PHE A 171 0.68 -6.48 -16.60
C PHE A 171 -0.27 -5.31 -16.37
N VAL A 172 0.23 -4.13 -15.96
CA VAL A 172 -0.63 -2.98 -15.64
C VAL A 172 0.07 -1.65 -15.90
N SER A 173 -0.71 -0.60 -16.15
CA SER A 173 -0.30 0.80 -16.10
C SER A 173 -1.24 1.53 -15.14
N MET A 174 -0.73 2.54 -14.44
CA MET A 174 -1.49 3.30 -13.44
C MET A 174 -1.37 4.79 -13.71
N HIS A 175 -2.51 5.48 -13.86
CA HIS A 175 -2.56 6.91 -14.14
C HIS A 175 -2.64 7.73 -12.85
N TRP A 176 -3.65 7.45 -12.03
CA TRP A 176 -3.85 8.09 -10.74
C TRP A 176 -4.55 7.14 -9.78
N PHE A 177 -4.56 7.52 -8.51
CA PHE A 177 -5.43 6.93 -7.51
C PHE A 177 -5.95 8.01 -6.56
N ASP A 178 -7.07 7.72 -5.90
CA ASP A 178 -7.55 8.50 -4.75
C ASP A 178 -8.29 7.59 -3.77
N PHE A 179 -8.75 8.18 -2.69
CA PHE A 179 -9.46 7.52 -1.62
C PHE A 179 -10.85 8.11 -1.42
N GLY A 180 -11.77 7.28 -0.94
CA GLY A 180 -13.18 7.63 -0.78
C GLY A 180 -13.83 6.99 0.44
N ASN A 181 -15.15 7.16 0.56
CA ASN A 181 -15.97 6.56 1.61
C ASN A 181 -16.92 5.51 1.04
#